data_AF-A0A8T3VGL4-F1
#
_entry.id   AF-A0A8T3VGL4-F1
#
_cell.length_a   1.000
_cell.length_b   1.000
_cell.length_c   1.000
_cell.angle_alpha   90.00
_cell.angle_beta   90.00
_cell.angle_gamma   90.00
#
_symmetry.space_group_name_H-M   'P 1'
#
loop_
_entity.id
_entity.type
_entity.pdbx_description
1 polymer ?
#
loop_
_entity_poly.entity_id
_entity_poly.type
_entity_poly.pdbx_seq_one_letter_code
_entity_poly.pdbx_strand_id
1 'polypeptide(L)'
;MTSPKLTEIIPYRKTIWIKNFAKTVTTTTLVSSGIGLIITGLNTRMTNKGFSDVELQLGVLSIIIAIIIVLIIDKWAEKKKKEELDVIDKTINERAEEIAEELVLKHLEEIEEKTCDNHG
;
A
#
# COMPACT_ATOMS: atom_id res chain seq x y z
N MET A 1 -30.26 -5.91 -6.48
CA MET A 1 -28.95 -6.56 -6.29
C MET A 1 -28.11 -5.70 -5.35
N THR A 2 -27.68 -6.23 -4.21
CA THR A 2 -26.75 -5.51 -3.31
C THR A 2 -25.34 -5.60 -3.87
N SER A 3 -24.79 -4.45 -4.24
CA SER A 3 -23.41 -4.34 -4.70
C SER A 3 -22.43 -4.80 -3.61
N PRO A 4 -21.41 -5.61 -3.93
CA PRO A 4 -20.37 -5.97 -2.96
C PRO A 4 -19.69 -4.71 -2.43
N LYS A 5 -19.42 -4.67 -1.12
CA LYS A 5 -18.77 -3.51 -0.51
C LYS A 5 -17.33 -3.43 -1.02
N LEU A 6 -16.83 -2.22 -1.35
CA LEU A 6 -15.44 -2.00 -1.77
C LEU A 6 -14.41 -2.65 -0.83
N THR A 7 -14.72 -2.75 0.46
CA THR A 7 -13.87 -3.37 1.49
C THR A 7 -13.76 -4.90 1.39
N GLU A 8 -14.66 -5.57 0.65
CA GLU A 8 -14.57 -7.01 0.35
C GLU A 8 -13.68 -7.27 -0.86
N ILE A 9 -13.63 -6.32 -1.79
CA ILE A 9 -12.82 -6.39 -3.01
C ILE A 9 -11.37 -5.99 -2.72
N ILE A 10 -11.17 -5.01 -1.81
CA ILE A 10 -9.87 -4.43 -1.50
C ILE A 10 -9.43 -4.84 -0.08
N PRO A 11 -8.37 -5.65 0.08
CA PRO A 11 -7.89 -6.10 1.39
C PRO A 11 -7.07 -5.03 2.15
N TYR A 12 -7.62 -3.82 2.28
CA TYR A 12 -6.99 -2.63 2.84
C TYR A 12 -6.40 -2.84 4.25
N ARG A 13 -7.18 -3.47 5.15
CA ARG A 13 -6.75 -3.76 6.53
C ARG A 13 -5.49 -4.63 6.58
N LYS A 14 -5.42 -5.63 5.70
CA LYS A 14 -4.29 -6.57 5.65
C LYS A 14 -3.04 -5.85 5.13
N THR A 15 -3.16 -5.05 4.09
CA THR A 15 -2.04 -4.28 3.52
C THR A 15 -1.44 -3.30 4.52
N ILE A 16 -2.27 -2.54 5.23
CA ILE A 16 -1.80 -1.59 6.26
C ILE A 16 -1.14 -2.32 7.42
N TRP A 17 -1.74 -3.41 7.89
CA TRP A 17 -1.19 -4.16 9.01
C TRP A 17 0.17 -4.75 8.66
N ILE A 18 0.30 -5.40 7.50
CA ILE A 18 1.58 -5.97 7.03
C ILE A 18 2.64 -4.88 6.86
N LYS A 19 2.27 -3.73 6.27
CA LYS A 19 3.19 -2.59 6.11
C LYS A 19 3.73 -2.11 7.46
N ASN A 20 2.83 -1.82 8.40
CA ASN A 20 3.21 -1.27 9.70
C ASN A 20 3.98 -2.30 10.53
N PHE A 21 3.61 -3.56 10.46
CA PHE A 21 4.31 -4.66 11.12
C PHE A 21 5.73 -4.82 10.57
N ALA A 22 5.88 -4.94 9.25
CA ALA A 22 7.19 -5.08 8.61
C ALA A 22 8.10 -3.88 8.91
N LYS A 23 7.57 -2.66 8.79
CA LYS A 23 8.32 -1.43 9.10
C LYS A 23 8.78 -1.41 10.56
N THR A 24 7.91 -1.77 11.49
CA THR A 24 8.23 -1.75 12.93
C THR A 24 9.24 -2.83 13.29
N VAL A 25 9.03 -4.07 12.86
CA VAL A 25 9.93 -5.19 13.16
C VAL A 25 11.31 -4.92 12.57
N THR A 26 11.39 -4.59 11.28
CA THR A 26 12.69 -4.37 10.62
C THR A 26 13.44 -3.18 11.21
N THR A 27 12.75 -2.07 11.49
CA THR A 27 13.38 -0.89 12.12
C THR A 27 13.87 -1.24 13.52
N THR A 28 13.03 -1.89 14.34
CA THR A 28 13.38 -2.22 15.72
C THR A 28 14.57 -3.16 15.77
N THR A 29 14.57 -4.24 14.97
CA THR A 29 15.66 -5.21 14.95
C THR A 29 16.96 -4.58 14.45
N LEU A 30 16.97 -3.93 13.28
CA LEU A 30 18.20 -3.42 12.69
C LEU A 30 18.77 -2.21 13.43
N VAL A 31 17.92 -1.35 13.99
CA VAL A 31 18.38 -0.22 14.80
C VAL A 31 18.89 -0.72 16.15
N SER A 32 18.20 -1.65 16.82
CA SER A 32 18.66 -2.23 18.08
C SER A 32 20.00 -2.94 17.92
N SER A 33 20.13 -3.82 16.91
CA SER A 33 21.39 -4.49 16.60
C SER A 33 22.48 -3.51 16.19
N GLY A 34 22.15 -2.49 15.40
CA GLY A 34 23.10 -1.46 14.98
C GLY A 34 23.66 -0.66 16.16
N ILE A 35 22.80 -0.22 17.08
CA ILE A 35 23.20 0.47 18.31
C ILE A 35 24.06 -0.45 19.18
N GLY A 36 23.67 -1.72 19.34
CA GLY A 36 24.44 -2.68 20.11
C GLY A 36 25.87 -2.86 19.57
N LEU A 37 26.01 -3.00 18.25
CA LEU A 37 27.31 -3.10 17.58
C LEU A 37 28.16 -1.83 17.73
N ILE A 38 27.54 -0.65 17.67
CA ILE A 38 28.24 0.62 17.90
C ILE A 38 28.76 0.69 19.34
N ILE A 39 27.94 0.35 20.34
CA ILE A 39 28.35 0.37 21.75
C ILE A 39 29.48 -0.63 22.01
N THR A 40 29.36 -1.85 21.49
CA THR A 40 30.42 -2.86 21.60
C THR A 40 31.70 -2.37 20.94
N GLY A 41 31.62 -1.85 19.70
CA GLY A 41 32.78 -1.31 18.98
C GLY A 41 33.46 -0.16 19.73
N LEU A 42 32.70 0.75 20.34
CA LEU A 42 33.25 1.84 21.15
C LEU A 42 33.97 1.32 22.41
N ASN A 43 33.39 0.35 23.10
CA ASN A 43 33.99 -0.26 24.29
C ASN A 43 35.26 -1.06 23.96
N THR A 44 35.24 -1.84 22.88
CA THR A 44 36.40 -2.58 22.39
C THR A 44 37.54 -1.62 22.03
N ARG A 45 37.23 -0.52 21.34
CA ARG A 45 38.20 0.51 20.94
C ARG A 45 38.81 1.26 22.12
N MET A 46 38.04 1.42 23.20
CA MET A 46 38.50 2.06 24.44
C MET A 46 39.41 1.14 25.27
N THR A 47 39.16 -0.17 25.21
CA THR A 47 39.82 -1.15 26.10
C THR A 47 41.05 -1.81 25.46
N ASN A 48 41.04 -2.04 24.13
CA ASN A 48 42.14 -2.68 23.40
C ASN A 48 42.68 -1.76 22.30
N LYS A 49 43.93 -1.32 22.44
CA LYS A 49 44.64 -0.39 21.51
C LYS A 49 44.91 -0.92 20.09
N GLY A 50 44.31 -2.03 19.66
CA GLY A 50 44.71 -2.74 18.44
C GLY A 50 43.61 -3.37 17.60
N PHE A 51 42.31 -3.08 17.83
CA PHE A 51 41.24 -3.75 17.10
C PHE A 51 40.54 -2.88 16.05
N SER A 52 40.19 -3.55 14.94
CA SER A 52 39.60 -2.97 13.73
C SER A 52 38.18 -2.45 13.97
N ASP A 53 37.87 -1.29 13.40
CA ASP A 53 36.57 -0.58 13.46
C ASP A 53 35.38 -1.33 12.79
N VAL A 54 35.49 -2.63 12.56
CA VAL A 54 34.53 -3.48 11.85
C VAL A 54 33.17 -3.50 12.53
N GLU A 55 33.12 -3.61 13.85
CA GLU A 55 31.87 -3.63 14.64
C GLU A 55 31.11 -2.30 14.48
N LEU A 56 31.85 -1.20 14.50
CA LEU A 56 31.31 0.15 14.35
C LEU A 56 30.78 0.38 12.93
N GLN A 57 31.52 -0.09 11.91
CA GLN A 57 31.11 -0.05 10.50
C GLN A 57 29.84 -0.91 10.26
N LEU A 58 29.79 -2.13 10.81
CA LEU A 58 28.62 -3.00 10.70
C LEU A 58 27.40 -2.39 11.40
N GLY A 59 27.59 -1.73 12.55
CA GLY A 59 26.53 -1.03 13.25
C GLY A 59 25.93 0.12 12.44
N VAL A 60 26.78 0.96 11.83
CA VAL A 60 26.34 2.04 10.93
C VAL A 60 25.66 1.47 9.68
N LEU A 61 26.22 0.41 9.08
CA LEU A 61 25.65 -0.24 7.91
C LEU A 61 24.26 -0.81 8.20
N SER A 62 24.06 -1.41 9.39
CA SER A 62 22.75 -1.93 9.83
C SER A 62 21.68 -0.83 9.87
N ILE A 63 22.03 0.36 10.35
CA ILE A 63 21.12 1.52 10.39
C ILE A 63 20.79 1.99 8.97
N ILE A 64 21.78 2.06 8.07
CA ILE A 64 21.56 2.43 6.67
C ILE A 64 20.63 1.42 5.98
N ILE A 65 20.86 0.13 6.18
CA ILE A 65 20.00 -0.94 5.64
C ILE A 65 18.57 -0.81 6.18
N ALA A 66 18.40 -0.48 7.46
CA ALA A 66 17.08 -0.23 8.04
C ALA A 66 16.33 0.87 7.29
N ILE A 67 17.00 1.99 7.01
CA ILE A 67 16.42 3.11 6.25
C ILE A 67 16.04 2.67 4.83
N ILE A 68 16.92 1.93 4.14
CA ILE A 68 16.66 1.43 2.78
C ILE A 68 15.42 0.52 2.76
N ILE A 69 15.30 -0.42 3.71
CA ILE A 69 14.15 -1.32 3.76
C ILE A 69 12.86 -0.53 4.01
N VAL A 70 12.89 0.48 4.88
CA VAL A 70 11.75 1.37 5.10
C VAL A 70 11.32 2.06 3.80
N LEU A 71 12.28 2.59 3.02
CA LEU A 71 11.99 3.22 1.73
C LEU A 71 11.37 2.23 0.72
N ILE A 72 11.85 0.98 0.69
CA ILE A 72 11.29 -0.07 -0.18
C ILE A 72 9.84 -0.39 0.23
N ILE A 73 9.58 -0.53 1.52
CA ILE A 73 8.24 -0.78 2.05
C ILE A 73 7.29 0.37 1.70
N ASP A 74 7.76 1.62 1.82
CA ASP A 74 6.95 2.79 1.49
C ASP A 74 6.64 2.86 -0.02
N LYS A 75 7.62 2.58 -0.91
CA LYS A 75 7.38 2.46 -2.36
C LYS A 75 6.42 1.33 -2.72
N TRP A 76 6.54 0.18 -2.08
CA TRP A 76 5.62 -0.94 -2.30
C TRP A 76 4.19 -0.58 -1.91
N ALA A 77 4.02 0.12 -0.78
CA ALA A 77 2.72 0.60 -0.33
C ALA A 77 2.11 1.63 -1.29
N GLU A 78 2.92 2.54 -1.84
CA GLU A 78 2.50 3.50 -2.85
C GLU A 78 1.98 2.79 -4.11
N LYS A 79 2.71 1.79 -4.60
CA LYS A 79 2.28 0.98 -5.75
C LYS A 79 0.94 0.28 -5.47
N LYS A 80 0.79 -0.32 -4.29
CA LYS A 80 -0.46 -0.99 -3.90
C LYS A 80 -1.63 -0.01 -3.82
N LYS A 81 -1.43 1.19 -3.29
CA LYS A 81 -2.46 2.23 -3.27
C LYS A 81 -2.86 2.69 -4.67
N LYS A 82 -1.93 2.71 -5.62
CA LYS A 82 -2.23 3.01 -7.02
C LYS A 82 -3.08 1.91 -7.67
N GLU A 83 -2.72 0.64 -7.45
CA GLU A 83 -3.54 -0.50 -7.89
C GLU A 83 -4.95 -0.46 -7.28
N GLU A 84 -5.08 -0.04 -6.02
CA GLU A 84 -6.39 0.15 -5.37
C GLU A 84 -7.22 1.25 -6.06
N LEU A 85 -6.62 2.39 -6.40
CA LEU A 85 -7.30 3.48 -7.11
C LEU A 85 -7.78 3.04 -8.49
N ASP A 86 -6.95 2.33 -9.25
CA ASP A 86 -7.33 1.83 -10.58
C ASP A 86 -8.54 0.88 -10.52
N VAL A 87 -8.63 0.03 -9.49
CA VAL A 87 -9.78 -0.87 -9.29
C VAL A 87 -11.04 -0.09 -8.96
N ILE A 88 -10.93 0.97 -8.14
CA ILE A 88 -12.06 1.83 -7.78
C ILE A 88 -12.57 2.57 -9.02
N ASP A 89 -11.68 3.19 -9.79
CA ASP A 89 -12.05 3.91 -11.01
C ASP A 89 -12.71 2.99 -12.04
N LYS A 90 -12.20 1.77 -12.22
CA LYS A 90 -12.82 0.75 -13.09
C LYS A 90 -14.24 0.41 -12.63
N THR A 91 -14.42 0.17 -11.33
CA THR A 91 -15.73 -0.19 -10.78
C THR A 91 -16.73 0.95 -10.90
N ILE A 92 -16.29 2.21 -10.70
CA ILE A 92 -17.15 3.39 -10.87
C ILE A 92 -17.55 3.57 -12.33
N ASN A 93 -16.63 3.40 -13.27
CA ASN A 93 -16.92 3.52 -14.71
C ASN A 93 -17.91 2.44 -15.16
N GLU A 94 -17.70 1.17 -14.78
CA GLU A 94 -18.64 0.08 -15.10
C GLU A 94 -20.05 0.36 -14.55
N ARG A 95 -20.14 0.87 -13.32
CA ARG A 95 -21.40 1.29 -12.70
C ARG A 95 -22.07 2.45 -13.45
N ALA A 96 -21.28 3.43 -13.86
CA ALA A 96 -21.79 4.59 -14.59
C ALA A 96 -22.31 4.19 -15.98
N GLU A 97 -21.63 3.26 -16.64
CA GLU A 97 -22.03 2.70 -17.94
C GLU A 97 -23.33 1.90 -17.83
N GLU A 98 -23.45 1.00 -16.83
CA GLU A 98 -24.71 0.28 -16.53
C GLU A 98 -25.89 1.25 -16.32
N ILE A 99 -25.69 2.31 -15.53
CA ILE A 99 -26.74 3.30 -15.26
C ILE A 99 -27.10 4.09 -16.52
N ALA A 100 -26.11 4.43 -17.35
CA ALA A 100 -26.33 5.13 -18.60
C ALA A 100 -27.13 4.29 -19.60
N GLU A 101 -26.80 2.99 -19.74
CA GLU A 101 -27.57 2.06 -20.57
C GLU A 101 -29.02 1.93 -20.08
N GLU A 102 -29.23 1.77 -18.77
CA GLU A 102 -30.56 1.62 -18.19
C GLU A 102 -31.43 2.88 -18.39
N LEU A 103 -30.83 4.08 -18.31
CA LEU A 103 -31.49 5.35 -18.60
C LEU A 103 -31.84 5.52 -20.07
N VAL A 104 -30.93 5.15 -20.98
CA VAL A 104 -31.17 5.21 -22.43
C VAL A 104 -32.29 4.25 -22.83
N LEU A 105 -32.29 3.04 -22.28
CA LEU A 105 -33.30 2.03 -22.57
C LEU A 105 -34.70 2.51 -22.15
N LYS A 106 -34.82 3.06 -20.93
CA LYS A 106 -36.08 3.66 -20.47
C LYS A 106 -36.57 4.79 -21.36
N HIS A 107 -35.67 5.67 -21.80
CA HIS A 107 -36.07 6.77 -22.67
C HIS A 107 -36.51 6.31 -24.06
N LEU A 108 -35.93 5.23 -24.60
CA LEU A 108 -36.40 4.62 -25.85
C LEU A 108 -37.79 4.02 -25.69
N GLU A 109 -38.07 3.30 -24.60
CA GLU A 109 -39.40 2.75 -24.30
C GLU A 109 -40.45 3.87 -24.17
N GLU A 110 -40.13 4.97 -23.47
CA GLU A 110 -41.03 6.12 -23.34
C GLU A 110 -41.34 6.83 -24.67
N ILE A 111 -40.40 6.85 -25.61
CA ILE A 111 -40.62 7.40 -26.96
C ILE A 111 -41.51 6.46 -27.76
N GLU A 112 -41.31 5.15 -27.67
CA GLU A 112 -42.09 4.15 -28.40
C GLU A 112 -43.56 4.14 -27.96
N GLU A 113 -43.83 4.22 -26.65
CA GLU A 113 -45.20 4.39 -26.10
C GLU A 113 -45.87 5.68 -26.62
N LYS A 114 -45.17 6.82 -26.55
CA LYS A 114 -45.72 8.11 -27.03
C LYS A 114 -45.97 8.15 -28.53
N THR A 115 -45.25 7.34 -29.30
CA THR A 115 -45.42 7.26 -30.75
C THR A 115 -46.61 6.35 -31.10
N CYS A 116 -46.85 5.30 -30.32
CA CYS A 116 -48.03 4.44 -30.44
C CYS A 116 -49.34 5.15 -30.05
N ASP A 117 -49.34 5.99 -29.01
CA ASP A 117 -50.53 6.73 -28.56
C ASP A 117 -50.96 7.86 -29.52
N ASN A 118 -50.06 8.38 -30.37
CA ASN A 118 -50.35 9.44 -31.34
C ASN A 118 -50.84 8.93 -32.71
N HIS A 119 -51.00 7.61 -32.87
CA HIS A 119 -51.50 6.98 -34.11
C HIS A 119 -52.79 6.15 -33.92
N GLY A 120 -53.45 6.25 -32.76
CA GLY A 120 -54.83 5.78 -32.53
C GLY A 120 -55.84 6.93 -32.58
#